data_AF-A0A8S4SDB0-F1
#
_entry.id   AF-A0A8S4SDB0-F1
#
_cell.length_a   1.000
_cell.length_b   1.000
_cell.length_c   1.000
_cell.angle_alpha   90.00
_cell.angle_beta   90.00
_cell.angle_gamma   90.00
#
_symmetry.space_group_name_H-M   'P 1'
#
loop_
_entity.id
_entity.type
_entity.pdbx_description
1 polymer ?
#
loop_
_entity_poly.entity_id
_entity_poly.type
_entity_poly.pdbx_seq_one_letter_code
_entity_poly.pdbx_strand_id
1 'polypeptide(L)'
;MGLIRRLRITQRAMERAMLGVSLRDQIRNEEIRRRTRVTDIAQRVAKLKWKWDPMLEWRPRTGKRIVGRPPTRWTDDIKRVAGSRWKQAAQDRGSLQKTYVQRWTSIG
;
A
#
# COMPACT_ATOMS: atom_id res chain seq x y z
N MET A 1 13.83 -5.27 0.62
CA MET A 1 12.79 -6.23 0.17
C MET A 1 11.50 -5.98 0.95
N GLY A 2 10.58 -5.23 0.33
CA GLY A 2 9.47 -4.57 1.00
C GLY A 2 8.37 -5.48 1.54
N LEU A 3 7.79 -5.08 2.67
CA LEU A 3 6.64 -5.70 3.35
C LEU A 3 5.50 -6.07 2.39
N ILE A 4 5.21 -5.21 1.41
CA ILE A 4 4.15 -5.41 0.41
C ILE A 4 4.37 -6.69 -0.41
N ARG A 5 5.62 -6.99 -0.81
CA ARG A 5 5.94 -8.19 -1.59
C ARG A 5 5.65 -9.46 -0.76
N ARG A 6 6.00 -9.46 0.53
CA ARG A 6 5.70 -10.58 1.43
C ARG A 6 4.20 -10.78 1.58
N LEU A 7 3.44 -9.70 1.78
CA LEU A 7 1.99 -9.73 1.87
C LEU A 7 1.32 -10.24 0.58
N ARG A 8 1.87 -9.88 -0.59
CA ARG A 8 1.38 -10.42 -1.87
C ARG A 8 1.64 -11.91 -2.00
N ILE A 9 2.82 -12.38 -1.61
CA ILE A 9 3.15 -13.82 -1.63
C ILE A 9 2.21 -14.59 -0.70
N THR A 10 1.99 -14.11 0.53
CA THR A 10 1.06 -14.76 1.47
C THR A 10 -0.37 -14.76 0.92
N GLN A 11 -0.84 -13.64 0.34
CA GLN A 11 -2.15 -13.59 -0.32
C GLN A 11 -2.25 -14.63 -1.45
N ARG A 12 -1.22 -14.77 -2.31
CA ARG A 12 -1.21 -15.77 -3.38
C ARG A 12 -1.27 -17.21 -2.86
N ALA A 13 -0.61 -17.49 -1.74
CA ALA A 13 -0.65 -18.82 -1.12
C ALA A 13 -2.04 -19.11 -0.54
N MET A 14 -2.65 -18.14 0.14
CA MET A 14 -4.01 -18.26 0.67
C MET A 14 -5.04 -18.47 -0.44
N GLU A 15 -4.98 -17.69 -1.52
CA GLU A 15 -5.90 -17.84 -2.65
C GLU A 15 -5.79 -19.21 -3.33
N ARG A 16 -4.59 -19.81 -3.37
CA ARG A 16 -4.41 -21.19 -3.86
C ARG A 16 -5.05 -22.21 -2.93
N ALA A 17 -4.86 -22.06 -1.62
CA ALA A 17 -5.48 -22.93 -0.62
C ALA A 17 -7.01 -22.85 -0.67
N MET A 18 -7.59 -21.65 -0.85
CA MET A 18 -9.04 -21.45 -1.00
C MET A 18 -9.62 -22.18 -2.21
N LEU A 19 -8.86 -22.29 -3.31
CA LEU A 19 -9.29 -22.97 -4.54
C LEU A 19 -8.89 -24.45 -4.58
N GLY A 20 -8.14 -24.94 -3.59
CA GLY A 20 -7.60 -26.31 -3.58
C GLY A 20 -6.57 -26.59 -4.68
N VAL A 21 -5.90 -25.56 -5.20
CA VAL A 21 -4.96 -25.70 -6.34
C VAL A 21 -3.51 -25.72 -5.87
N SER A 22 -2.73 -26.60 -6.48
CA SER A 22 -1.31 -26.77 -6.22
C SER A 22 -0.45 -25.97 -7.21
N LEU A 23 0.87 -25.94 -6.98
CA LEU A 23 1.81 -25.37 -7.95
C LEU A 23 1.94 -26.24 -9.22
N ARG A 24 1.58 -27.53 -9.16
CA ARG A 24 1.67 -28.47 -10.30
C ARG A 24 0.60 -28.19 -11.34
N ASP A 25 -0.52 -27.61 -10.94
CA ASP A 25 -1.63 -27.27 -11.85
C ASP A 25 -1.25 -26.13 -12.80
N GLN A 26 -0.11 -25.47 -12.57
CA GLN A 26 0.45 -24.39 -13.40
C GLN A 26 -0.57 -23.28 -13.76
N ILE A 27 -1.56 -23.07 -12.89
CA ILE A 27 -2.59 -22.07 -13.10
C ILE A 27 -1.98 -20.67 -12.97
N ARG A 28 -2.23 -19.85 -13.99
CA ARG A 28 -1.79 -18.45 -14.04
C ARG A 28 -2.36 -17.65 -12.87
N ASN A 29 -1.56 -16.72 -12.34
CA ASN A 29 -1.97 -15.91 -11.19
C ASN A 29 -3.19 -15.02 -11.52
N GLU A 30 -3.34 -14.58 -12.78
CA GLU A 30 -4.50 -13.83 -13.24
C GLU A 30 -5.79 -14.64 -13.10
N GLU A 31 -5.74 -15.95 -13.37
CA GLU A 31 -6.88 -16.84 -13.27
C GLU A 31 -7.28 -17.08 -11.80
N ILE A 32 -6.29 -17.25 -10.92
CA ILE A 32 -6.52 -17.35 -9.46
C ILE A 32 -7.20 -16.07 -8.94
N ARG A 33 -6.78 -14.89 -9.41
CA ARG A 33 -7.43 -13.61 -9.07
C ARG A 33 -8.87 -13.54 -9.60
N ARG A 34 -9.10 -13.96 -10.84
CA ARG A 34 -10.43 -13.95 -11.48
C ARG A 34 -11.42 -14.82 -10.72
N ARG A 35 -11.00 -15.99 -10.25
CA ARG A 35 -11.82 -16.95 -9.51
C ARG A 35 -12.11 -16.49 -8.08
N THR A 36 -11.10 -16.03 -7.35
CA THR A 36 -11.26 -15.65 -5.93
C THR A 36 -11.90 -14.28 -5.74
N ARG A 37 -11.68 -13.34 -6.67
CA ARG A 37 -12.13 -11.93 -6.58
C ARG A 37 -11.71 -11.22 -5.28
N VAL A 38 -10.67 -11.74 -4.62
CA VAL A 38 -10.13 -11.15 -3.39
C VAL A 38 -9.47 -9.81 -3.72
N THR A 39 -9.74 -8.79 -2.91
CA THR A 39 -9.15 -7.46 -3.10
C THR A 39 -7.64 -7.52 -2.91
N ASP A 40 -6.87 -6.84 -3.77
CA ASP A 40 -5.40 -6.80 -3.65
C ASP A 40 -4.98 -6.17 -2.31
N ILE A 41 -4.13 -6.88 -1.56
CA ILE A 41 -3.69 -6.45 -0.23
C ILE A 41 -2.95 -5.12 -0.26
N ALA A 42 -2.20 -4.82 -1.32
CA ALA A 42 -1.51 -3.54 -1.45
C ALA A 42 -2.51 -2.39 -1.60
N GLN A 43 -3.59 -2.60 -2.37
CA GLN A 43 -4.68 -1.62 -2.47
C GLN A 43 -5.39 -1.44 -1.13
N ARG A 44 -5.68 -2.53 -0.42
CA ARG A 44 -6.37 -2.47 0.88
C ARG A 44 -5.51 -1.75 1.92
N VAL A 45 -4.23 -2.09 2.01
CA VAL A 45 -3.27 -1.44 2.91
C VAL A 45 -3.11 0.05 2.56
N ALA A 46 -2.97 0.40 1.29
CA ALA A 46 -2.82 1.80 0.87
C ALA A 46 -4.08 2.63 1.17
N LYS A 47 -5.28 2.08 0.91
CA LYS A 47 -6.55 2.74 1.23
C LYS A 47 -6.75 2.90 2.73
N LEU A 48 -6.46 1.87 3.52
CA LEU A 48 -6.54 1.93 4.97
C LEU A 48 -5.56 2.95 5.50
N LYS A 49 -4.29 2.88 5.08
CA LYS A 49 -3.28 3.87 5.42
C LYS A 49 -3.84 5.26 5.13
N TRP A 50 -4.23 5.58 3.91
CA TRP A 50 -4.85 6.88 3.59
C TRP A 50 -6.05 7.29 4.47
N LYS A 51 -6.94 6.35 4.83
CA LYS A 51 -8.10 6.63 5.70
C LYS A 51 -7.70 7.10 7.08
N TRP A 52 -6.63 6.52 7.65
CA TRP A 52 -6.15 6.82 9.00
C TRP A 52 -5.23 8.04 9.07
N ASP A 53 -5.03 8.78 7.97
CA ASP A 53 -4.25 10.02 7.98
C ASP A 53 -5.10 11.25 8.33
N PRO A 54 -4.95 11.86 9.52
CA PRO A 54 -5.48 13.18 9.82
C PRO A 54 -4.56 14.24 9.19
N MET A 55 -4.46 14.22 7.86
CA MET A 55 -3.49 14.98 7.08
C MET A 55 -3.59 16.51 7.23
N LEU A 56 -4.71 17.01 7.79
CA LEU A 56 -4.99 18.44 8.01
C LEU A 56 -4.66 18.93 9.43
N GLU A 57 -4.55 18.03 10.42
CA GLU A 57 -4.33 18.41 11.83
C GLU A 57 -2.93 18.01 12.34
N TRP A 58 -2.22 17.17 11.57
CA TRP A 58 -0.91 16.68 11.97
C TRP A 58 0.16 17.79 11.96
N ARG A 59 0.60 18.22 13.15
CA ARG A 59 1.79 19.06 13.32
C ARG A 59 3.06 18.20 13.27
N PRO A 60 3.98 18.42 12.32
CA PRO A 60 5.23 17.68 12.30
C PRO A 60 6.03 17.95 13.58
N ARG A 61 6.43 16.91 14.30
CA ARG A 61 7.57 17.02 15.21
C ARG A 61 8.83 17.28 14.36
N THR A 62 9.23 18.54 14.30
CA THR A 62 10.51 18.99 13.74
C THR A 62 11.61 18.54 14.70
N GLY A 63 12.28 17.43 14.39
CA GLY A 63 13.32 16.85 15.23
C GLY A 63 13.81 15.50 14.71
N LYS A 64 14.97 15.05 15.18
CA LYS A 64 15.54 13.73 14.87
C LYS A 64 14.65 12.63 15.47
N ARG A 65 14.56 11.47 14.81
CA ARG A 65 13.85 10.31 15.36
C ARG A 65 14.69 9.64 16.44
N ILE A 66 14.03 9.12 17.48
CA ILE A 66 14.67 8.31 18.51
C ILE A 66 15.25 7.05 17.86
N VAL A 67 16.43 6.65 18.33
CA VAL A 67 17.12 5.42 17.91
C VAL A 67 16.18 4.22 18.05
N GLY A 68 16.18 3.34 17.05
CA GLY A 68 15.31 2.15 16.99
C GLY A 68 13.95 2.36 16.32
N ARG A 69 13.51 3.61 16.07
CA ARG A 69 12.34 3.84 15.21
C ARG A 69 12.72 3.83 13.73
N PRO A 70 11.87 3.32 12.83
CA PRO A 70 12.11 3.41 11.39
C PRO A 70 12.41 4.85 10.95
N PRO A 71 13.43 5.07 10.11
CA PRO A 71 13.81 6.41 9.68
C PRO A 71 12.68 7.09 8.90
N THR A 72 11.96 6.32 8.07
CA THR A 72 10.87 6.80 7.22
C THR A 72 9.62 7.13 8.01
N ARG A 73 9.10 8.35 7.84
CA ARG A 73 7.78 8.77 8.32
C ARG A 73 6.75 8.48 7.25
N TRP A 74 5.50 8.37 7.66
CA TRP A 74 4.39 8.40 6.70
C TRP A 74 4.46 9.63 5.80
N THR A 75 4.76 10.81 6.36
CA THR A 75 4.92 12.05 5.60
C THR A 75 5.93 11.92 4.46
N ASP A 76 6.98 11.12 4.62
CA ASP A 76 7.98 10.91 3.58
C ASP A 76 7.40 10.09 2.42
N ASP A 77 6.50 9.15 2.69
CA ASP A 77 5.77 8.42 1.65
C ASP A 77 4.86 9.36 0.85
N ILE A 78 4.20 10.33 1.51
CA ILE A 78 3.31 11.30 0.86
C ILE A 78 4.12 12.31 0.05
N LYS A 79 5.20 12.87 0.61
CA LYS A 79 6.12 13.76 -0.09
C LYS A 79 6.70 13.09 -1.34
N ARG A 80 6.96 11.79 -1.30
CA ARG A 80 7.42 11.03 -2.46
C ARG A 80 6.37 10.89 -3.56
N VAL A 81 5.07 10.87 -3.21
CA VAL A 81 3.96 10.75 -4.17
C VAL A 81 3.54 12.11 -4.72
N ALA A 82 3.33 13.10 -3.84
CA ALA A 82 2.74 14.40 -4.17
C ALA A 82 3.76 15.55 -4.23
N GLY A 83 5.04 15.27 -4.02
CA GLY A 83 6.12 16.25 -4.10
C GLY A 83 6.18 17.23 -2.92
N SER A 84 6.95 18.31 -3.10
CA SER A 84 7.13 19.36 -2.08
C SER A 84 5.84 20.13 -1.77
N ARG A 85 4.95 20.26 -2.77
CA ARG A 85 3.62 20.89 -2.66
C ARG A 85 2.52 19.94 -2.20
N TRP A 86 2.86 18.81 -1.58
CA TRP A 86 1.89 17.82 -1.11
C TRP A 86 0.77 18.40 -0.23
N LYS A 87 1.03 19.46 0.54
CA LYS A 87 0.02 20.16 1.36
C LYS A 87 -1.08 20.84 0.52
N GLN A 88 -0.72 21.37 -0.66
CA GLN A 88 -1.68 21.97 -1.60
C GLN A 88 -2.45 20.87 -2.33
N ALA A 89 -1.74 19.83 -2.79
CA ALA A 89 -2.40 18.70 -3.43
C ALA A 89 -3.33 17.94 -2.45
N ALA A 90 -3.04 17.97 -1.14
CA ALA A 90 -3.87 17.39 -0.09
C ALA A 90 -5.21 18.10 0.14
N GLN A 91 -5.37 19.33 -0.38
CA GLN A 91 -6.68 20.00 -0.40
C GLN A 91 -7.66 19.23 -1.29
N ASP A 92 -7.20 18.64 -2.40
CA ASP A 92 -7.94 17.66 -3.18
C ASP A 92 -7.63 16.24 -2.70
N ARG A 93 -8.33 15.83 -1.63
CA ARG A 93 -8.14 14.54 -0.97
C ARG A 93 -8.39 13.34 -1.89
N GLY A 94 -9.28 13.48 -2.88
CA GLY A 94 -9.72 12.39 -3.74
C GLY A 94 -8.68 12.03 -4.81
N SER A 95 -8.11 13.02 -5.48
CA SER A 95 -7.09 12.79 -6.52
C SER A 95 -5.79 12.25 -5.92
N LEU A 96 -5.35 12.78 -4.78
CA LEU A 96 -4.16 12.28 -4.10
C LEU A 96 -4.31 10.86 -3.56
N GLN A 97 -5.49 10.48 -3.08
CA GLN A 97 -5.73 9.10 -2.66
C GLN A 97 -5.51 8.13 -3.83
N LYS A 98 -6.02 8.48 -5.02
CA LYS A 98 -5.90 7.65 -6.22
C LYS A 98 -4.44 7.49 -6.63
N THR A 99 -3.67 8.58 -6.69
CA THR A 99 -2.24 8.53 -7.05
C THR A 99 -1.41 7.79 -5.99
N TYR A 100 -1.73 7.97 -4.71
CA TYR A 100 -1.10 7.25 -3.60
C TYR A 100 -1.30 5.75 -3.70
N VAL A 101 -2.55 5.30 -3.92
CA VAL A 101 -2.87 3.88 -4.08
C VAL A 101 -2.20 3.30 -5.32
N GLN A 102 -2.25 3.99 -6.47
CA GLN A 102 -1.62 3.55 -7.71
C GLN A 102 -0.11 3.34 -7.54
N ARG A 103 0.59 4.29 -6.92
CA ARG A 103 2.02 4.17 -6.67
C ARG A 103 2.35 3.00 -5.74
N TRP A 104 1.56 2.81 -4.69
CA TRP A 104 1.71 1.67 -3.77
C TRP A 104 1.45 0.32 -4.44
N THR A 105 0.56 0.27 -5.43
CA THR A 105 0.33 -0.95 -6.22
C THR A 105 1.44 -1.23 -7.23
N SER A 106 2.09 -0.21 -7.77
CA SER A 106 3.16 -0.37 -8.77
C SER A 106 4.53 -0.67 -8.17
N ILE A 107 4.76 -0.35 -6.90
CA ILE A 107 6.05 -0.56 -6.20
C ILE A 107 6.26 -2.03 -5.76
N GLY A 108 5.27 -2.91 -5.94
CA GLY A 108 5.34 -4.30 -5.47
C GLY A 108 5.64 -5.32 -6.55
#